data_AF-A0A3L6P0I0-F1
#
_entry.id   AF-A0A3L6P0I0-F1
#
_cell.length_a   1.000
_cell.length_b   1.000
_cell.length_c   1.000
_cell.angle_alpha   90.00
_cell.angle_beta   90.00
_cell.angle_gamma   90.00
#
_symmetry.space_group_name_H-M   'P 1'
#
loop_
_entity.id
_entity.type
_entity.pdbx_description
1 polymer ?
#
loop_
_entity_poly.entity_id
_entity_poly.type
_entity_poly.pdbx_seq_one_letter_code
_entity_poly.pdbx_strand_id
1 'polypeptide(L)'
;MARLLGTFYLSLLFILLLLSQFLDAIDLSVKHPAQGQLRVRLDYGLATQPIPGVAESDRRENQHRYLWSSYLVFNEPVSSITDGQLRMIAQVAHQEMEKDMRQYKPGFFVKGTTKPVYLPSVMTIVAFGNEIILSSSQKGQDGFINKWPQSPVKLALDRCSALWRDRVVNDPGSNADPAAGHKNKAKCGEVNSFHQYYMTHTTPISEVYPKVRVTTVVRGNKGFSILAPCGTANNGEDEKDFWGCNLLVRDQDVHYIGQGEKALPFALHKIAGGVQRKGQIQMCTRNHIIWDGE
;
A
#
# COMPACT_ATOMS: atom_id res chain seq x y z
N MET A 1 34.64 -40.30 28.75
CA MET A 1 34.21 -39.83 27.41
C MET A 1 32.69 -39.79 27.22
N ALA A 2 31.89 -40.77 27.66
CA ALA A 2 30.43 -40.77 27.47
C ALA A 2 29.66 -39.58 28.09
N ARG A 3 30.08 -39.06 29.27
CA ARG A 3 29.42 -37.91 29.93
C ARG A 3 29.63 -36.56 29.22
N LEU A 4 30.70 -36.42 28.45
CA LEU A 4 31.02 -35.19 27.69
C LEU A 4 30.25 -35.10 26.37
N LEU A 5 29.90 -36.23 25.76
CA LEU A 5 29.03 -36.25 24.57
C LEU A 5 27.58 -35.89 24.93
N GLY A 6 27.07 -36.38 26.06
CA GLY A 6 25.69 -36.09 26.50
C GLY A 6 25.44 -34.59 26.75
N THR A 7 26.39 -33.90 27.38
CA THR A 7 26.29 -32.45 27.61
C THR A 7 26.39 -31.64 26.32
N PHE A 8 27.17 -32.11 25.34
CA PHE A 8 27.28 -31.48 24.02
C PHE A 8 25.96 -31.58 23.22
N TYR A 9 25.31 -32.75 23.21
CA TYR A 9 24.02 -32.93 22.54
C TYR A 9 22.89 -32.13 23.20
N LEU A 10 22.86 -32.07 24.54
CA LEU A 10 21.91 -31.22 25.27
C LEU A 10 22.13 -29.73 24.97
N SER A 11 23.39 -29.29 24.89
CA SER A 11 23.72 -27.90 24.54
C SER A 11 23.34 -27.58 23.09
N LEU A 12 23.57 -28.50 22.15
CA LEU A 12 23.17 -28.34 20.75
C LEU A 12 21.64 -28.30 20.60
N LEU A 13 20.91 -29.14 21.35
CA LEU A 13 19.44 -29.14 21.37
C LEU A 13 18.90 -27.82 21.95
N PHE A 14 19.49 -27.32 23.04
CA PHE A 14 19.14 -26.02 23.60
C PHE A 14 19.42 -24.87 22.62
N ILE A 15 20.56 -24.91 21.92
CA ILE A 15 20.91 -23.92 20.88
C ILE A 15 19.93 -24.01 19.70
N LEU A 16 19.54 -25.22 19.27
CA LEU A 16 18.54 -25.42 18.21
C LEU A 16 17.15 -24.93 18.61
N LEU A 17 16.71 -25.19 19.85
CA LEU A 17 15.44 -24.69 20.40
C LEU A 17 15.46 -23.16 20.60
N LEU A 18 16.61 -22.59 20.96
CA LEU A 18 16.79 -21.14 21.01
C LEU A 18 16.78 -20.54 19.60
N LEU A 19 17.42 -21.19 18.61
CA LEU A 19 17.44 -20.74 17.21
C LEU A 19 16.06 -20.85 16.54
N SER A 20 15.23 -21.84 16.91
CA SER A 20 13.86 -21.95 16.39
C SER A 20 12.95 -20.82 16.86
N GLN A 21 13.24 -20.17 17.99
CA GLN A 21 12.50 -18.99 18.47
C GLN A 21 12.83 -17.69 17.71
N PHE A 22 13.85 -17.69 16.84
CA PHE A 22 14.20 -16.55 16.00
C PHE A 22 13.61 -16.64 14.58
N LEU A 23 12.72 -17.61 14.32
CA LEU A 23 12.05 -17.83 13.05
C LEU A 23 10.55 -17.49 13.08
N ASP A 24 10.13 -16.63 14.01
CA ASP A 24 8.70 -16.26 14.11
C ASP A 24 8.26 -15.44 12.88
N ALA A 25 7.48 -16.11 12.02
CA ALA A 25 6.72 -15.49 10.94
C ALA A 25 5.68 -14.51 11.47
N ILE A 26 5.11 -13.70 10.58
CA ILE A 26 3.96 -12.88 10.95
C ILE A 26 2.80 -13.82 11.36
N ASP A 27 2.22 -13.58 12.53
CA ASP A 27 1.13 -14.41 13.07
C ASP A 27 -0.19 -14.09 12.37
N LEU A 28 -0.42 -14.69 11.20
CA LEU A 28 -1.66 -14.58 10.43
C LEU A 28 -2.73 -15.58 10.87
N SER A 29 -2.58 -16.29 11.98
CA SER A 29 -3.54 -17.33 12.42
C SER A 29 -4.92 -16.77 12.76
N VAL A 30 -4.99 -15.49 13.14
CA VAL A 30 -6.22 -14.79 13.50
C VAL A 30 -6.29 -13.45 12.80
N LYS A 31 -7.48 -13.12 12.30
CA LYS A 31 -7.79 -11.76 11.82
C LYS A 31 -7.98 -10.83 13.02
N HIS A 32 -7.18 -9.77 13.11
CA HIS A 32 -7.32 -8.77 14.17
C HIS A 32 -8.27 -7.62 13.78
N PRO A 33 -8.95 -7.01 14.76
CA PRO A 33 -9.78 -5.83 14.50
C PRO A 33 -8.91 -4.59 14.24
N ALA A 34 -9.45 -3.67 13.44
CA ALA A 34 -8.77 -2.43 13.10
C ALA A 34 -8.66 -1.48 14.31
N GLN A 35 -7.48 -0.87 14.45
CA GLN A 35 -7.21 0.11 15.50
C GLN A 35 -7.18 1.54 14.96
N GLY A 36 -7.44 2.51 15.84
CA GLY A 36 -7.39 3.93 15.51
C GLY A 36 -8.70 4.49 14.95
N GLN A 37 -8.68 5.78 14.61
CA GLN A 37 -9.85 6.53 14.17
C GLN A 37 -10.17 6.33 12.69
N LEU A 38 -9.17 6.08 11.85
CA LEU A 38 -9.34 5.85 10.40
C LEU A 38 -9.61 4.37 10.10
N ARG A 39 -9.34 3.48 11.06
CA ARG A 39 -9.63 2.05 10.99
C ARG A 39 -8.88 1.35 9.86
N VAL A 40 -7.64 1.80 9.63
CA VAL A 40 -6.69 1.15 8.71
C VAL A 40 -6.36 -0.24 9.23
N ARG A 41 -6.49 -1.24 8.37
CA ARG A 41 -6.27 -2.65 8.71
C ARG A 41 -5.64 -3.43 7.57
N LEU A 42 -5.03 -4.57 7.89
CA LEU A 42 -4.55 -5.52 6.90
C LEU A 42 -5.73 -6.02 6.04
N ASP A 43 -5.57 -6.02 4.71
CA ASP A 43 -6.41 -6.81 3.82
C ASP A 43 -6.09 -8.29 4.06
N TYR A 44 -6.77 -8.86 5.06
CA TYR A 44 -6.47 -10.18 5.58
C TYR A 44 -6.75 -11.27 4.53
N GLY A 45 -7.77 -11.10 3.69
CA GLY A 45 -8.07 -12.03 2.62
C GLY A 45 -6.97 -12.07 1.56
N LEU A 46 -6.39 -10.91 1.22
CA LEU A 46 -5.23 -10.85 0.34
C LEU A 46 -3.98 -11.48 0.97
N ALA A 47 -3.74 -11.22 2.27
CA ALA A 47 -2.57 -11.72 2.98
C ALA A 47 -2.59 -13.24 3.20
N THR A 48 -3.78 -13.85 3.34
CA THR A 48 -3.96 -15.28 3.61
C THR A 48 -4.37 -16.09 2.38
N GLN A 49 -4.42 -15.45 1.19
CA GLN A 49 -4.81 -16.10 -0.05
C GLN A 49 -3.98 -17.39 -0.30
N PRO A 50 -4.63 -18.51 -0.67
CA PRO A 50 -3.93 -19.73 -1.04
C PRO A 50 -2.94 -19.51 -2.19
N ILE A 51 -1.74 -20.06 -2.06
CA ILE A 51 -0.72 -20.03 -3.10
C ILE A 51 -0.77 -21.38 -3.83
N PRO A 52 -1.05 -21.40 -5.15
CA PRO A 52 -1.11 -22.65 -5.92
C PRO A 52 0.18 -23.46 -5.78
N GLY A 53 0.05 -24.75 -5.45
CA GLY A 53 1.17 -25.68 -5.32
C GLY A 53 2.01 -25.51 -4.05
N VAL A 54 1.57 -24.71 -3.07
CA VAL A 54 2.29 -24.52 -1.80
C VAL A 54 1.34 -24.79 -0.62
N ALA A 55 1.66 -25.82 0.16
CA ALA A 55 0.95 -26.13 1.40
C ALA A 55 1.07 -24.95 2.38
N GLU A 56 0.06 -24.75 3.23
CA GLU A 56 0.03 -23.62 4.17
C GLU A 56 1.24 -23.61 5.13
N SER A 57 1.66 -24.78 5.59
CA SER A 57 2.86 -24.97 6.43
C SER A 57 4.17 -24.55 5.77
N ASP A 58 4.21 -24.55 4.43
CA ASP A 58 5.43 -24.34 3.65
C ASP A 58 5.50 -22.93 3.05
N ARG A 59 4.50 -22.09 3.33
CA ARG A 59 4.45 -20.72 2.83
C ARG A 59 5.54 -19.90 3.49
N ARG A 60 6.38 -19.30 2.65
CA ARG A 60 7.37 -18.33 3.09
C ARG A 60 6.73 -16.96 3.19
N GLU A 61 7.19 -16.20 4.18
CA GLU A 61 6.76 -14.85 4.49
C GLU A 61 6.76 -13.90 3.26
N ASN A 62 7.74 -14.04 2.37
CA ASN A 62 7.84 -13.23 1.15
C ASN A 62 6.84 -13.60 0.03
N GLN A 63 6.10 -14.70 0.18
CA GLN A 63 5.09 -15.15 -0.77
C GLN A 63 3.69 -14.60 -0.47
N HIS A 64 3.46 -14.09 0.74
CA HIS A 64 2.25 -13.36 1.08
C HIS A 64 2.21 -12.01 0.35
N ARG A 65 1.02 -11.40 0.31
CA ARG A 65 0.81 -10.04 -0.21
C ARG A 65 0.23 -9.18 0.90
N TYR A 66 1.03 -8.26 1.38
CA TYR A 66 0.65 -7.39 2.48
C TYR A 66 0.22 -6.03 1.99
N LEU A 67 -0.97 -5.62 2.38
CA LEU A 67 -1.58 -4.34 2.03
C LEU A 67 -2.49 -3.90 3.17
N TRP A 68 -2.36 -2.65 3.60
CA TRP A 68 -3.25 -2.05 4.58
C TRP A 68 -4.11 -1.02 3.91
N SER A 69 -5.38 -1.00 4.29
CA SER A 69 -6.32 -0.02 3.75
C SER A 69 -7.45 0.30 4.71
N SER A 70 -8.12 1.41 4.42
CA SER A 70 -9.43 1.75 4.98
C SER A 70 -10.22 2.54 3.96
N TYR A 71 -11.52 2.60 4.18
CA TYR A 71 -12.48 3.29 3.34
C TYR A 71 -13.45 4.06 4.22
N LEU A 72 -13.61 5.34 3.92
CA LEU A 72 -14.41 6.29 4.71
C LEU A 72 -15.45 6.92 3.80
N VAL A 73 -16.69 6.96 4.26
CA VAL A 73 -17.80 7.69 3.62
C VAL A 73 -18.23 8.81 4.55
N PHE A 74 -18.28 10.03 4.04
CA PHE A 74 -18.62 11.25 4.76
C PHE A 74 -20.06 11.71 4.46
N ASN A 75 -20.65 12.46 5.38
CA ASN A 75 -21.99 13.01 5.20
C ASN A 75 -22.03 14.09 4.11
N GLU A 76 -20.94 14.83 3.93
CA GLU A 76 -20.81 15.88 2.91
C GLU A 76 -19.64 15.61 1.95
N PRO A 77 -19.59 16.29 0.79
CA PRO A 77 -18.49 16.14 -0.15
C PRO A 77 -17.12 16.41 0.46
N VAL A 78 -16.18 15.51 0.21
CA VAL A 78 -14.81 15.61 0.71
C VAL A 78 -14.03 16.73 0.02
N SER A 79 -14.56 17.34 -1.05
CA SER A 79 -14.02 18.57 -1.65
C SER A 79 -13.90 19.73 -0.66
N SER A 80 -14.69 19.73 0.42
CA SER A 80 -14.58 20.68 1.53
C SER A 80 -13.34 20.47 2.44
N ILE A 81 -12.72 19.29 2.38
CA ILE A 81 -11.51 18.96 3.14
C ILE A 81 -10.30 19.56 2.41
N THR A 82 -9.46 20.31 3.12
CA THR A 82 -8.26 20.93 2.53
C THR A 82 -7.17 19.91 2.20
N ASP A 83 -6.28 20.22 1.25
CA ASP A 83 -5.17 19.34 0.88
C ASP A 83 -4.22 19.08 2.07
N GLY A 84 -3.98 20.09 2.92
CA GLY A 84 -3.23 19.94 4.16
C GLY A 84 -3.89 18.99 5.17
N GLN A 85 -5.22 18.96 5.24
CA GLN A 85 -5.95 17.97 6.04
C GLN A 85 -5.85 16.57 5.43
N LEU A 86 -5.96 16.43 4.11
CA LEU A 86 -5.74 15.15 3.42
C LEU A 86 -4.34 14.59 3.67
N ARG A 87 -3.31 15.46 3.63
CA ARG A 87 -1.93 15.09 4.02
C ARG A 87 -1.89 14.55 5.45
N MET A 88 -2.52 15.25 6.40
CA MET A 88 -2.52 14.82 7.81
C MET A 88 -3.29 13.50 8.01
N ILE A 89 -4.42 13.31 7.32
CA ILE A 89 -5.17 12.04 7.33
C ILE A 89 -4.28 10.89 6.83
N ALA A 90 -3.55 11.08 5.72
CA ALA A 90 -2.63 10.06 5.21
C ALA A 90 -1.49 9.72 6.21
N GLN A 91 -0.99 10.71 6.95
CA GLN A 91 0.03 10.50 8.00
C GLN A 91 -0.51 9.70 9.18
N VAL A 92 -1.72 10.03 9.66
CA VAL A 92 -2.41 9.26 10.70
C VAL A 92 -2.70 7.84 10.21
N ALA A 93 -3.12 7.67 8.96
CA ALA A 93 -3.37 6.35 8.37
C ALA A 93 -2.10 5.50 8.30
N HIS A 94 -0.95 6.10 7.98
CA HIS A 94 0.34 5.42 8.04
C HIS A 94 0.69 4.95 9.46
N GLN A 95 0.46 5.79 10.46
CA GLN A 95 0.63 5.41 11.88
C GLN A 95 -0.30 4.27 12.29
N GLU A 96 -1.56 4.30 11.87
CA GLU A 96 -2.51 3.21 12.13
C GLU A 96 -2.08 1.90 11.46
N MET A 97 -1.58 1.94 10.21
CA MET A 97 -0.99 0.77 9.55
C MET A 97 0.17 0.17 10.38
N GLU A 98 1.09 1.00 10.87
CA GLU A 98 2.19 0.51 11.72
C GLU A 98 1.71 -0.12 13.03
N LYS A 99 0.64 0.45 13.61
CA LYS A 99 0.05 -0.05 14.83
C LYS A 99 -0.68 -1.38 14.60
N ASP A 100 -1.44 -1.46 13.51
CA ASP A 100 -2.18 -2.66 13.11
C ASP A 100 -1.22 -3.82 12.81
N MET A 101 -0.13 -3.55 12.09
CA MET A 101 0.95 -4.52 11.84
C MET A 101 1.50 -5.16 13.12
N ARG A 102 1.59 -4.42 14.23
CA ARG A 102 2.11 -4.96 15.50
C ARG A 102 1.20 -5.99 16.14
N GLN A 103 -0.10 -6.00 15.81
CA GLN A 103 -1.03 -7.02 16.31
C GLN A 103 -0.62 -8.42 15.83
N TYR A 104 -0.03 -8.50 14.65
CA TYR A 104 0.43 -9.73 14.00
C TYR A 104 1.86 -10.15 14.39
N LYS A 105 2.40 -9.60 15.49
CA LYS A 105 3.69 -9.98 16.11
C LYS A 105 4.83 -10.25 15.11
N PRO A 106 5.21 -9.28 14.26
CA PRO A 106 6.26 -9.51 13.26
C PRO A 106 7.59 -9.91 13.91
N GLY A 107 8.13 -11.08 13.57
CA GLY A 107 9.46 -11.49 14.01
C GLY A 107 10.60 -11.04 13.08
N PHE A 108 10.29 -10.61 11.85
CA PHE A 108 11.29 -10.15 10.88
C PHE A 108 11.42 -8.63 10.84
N PHE A 109 12.59 -8.14 11.23
CA PHE A 109 12.93 -6.71 11.22
C PHE A 109 14.04 -6.41 10.21
N VAL A 110 13.97 -5.22 9.60
CA VAL A 110 15.04 -4.73 8.73
C VAL A 110 16.31 -4.55 9.57
N LYS A 111 17.42 -5.17 9.14
CA LYS A 111 18.70 -5.19 9.85
C LYS A 111 19.09 -3.77 10.32
N GLY A 112 19.36 -3.64 11.62
CA GLY A 112 19.74 -2.36 12.23
C GLY A 112 18.56 -1.41 12.50
N THR A 113 17.32 -1.87 12.40
CA THR A 113 16.12 -1.06 12.68
C THR A 113 15.07 -1.87 13.44
N THR A 114 14.08 -1.17 14.01
CA THR A 114 12.88 -1.78 14.62
C THR A 114 11.70 -1.87 13.64
N LYS A 115 11.96 -1.67 12.34
CA LYS A 115 10.92 -1.68 11.31
C LYS A 115 10.67 -3.10 10.81
N PRO A 116 9.42 -3.61 10.84
CA PRO A 116 9.12 -4.91 10.25
C PRO A 116 9.42 -4.94 8.75
N VAL A 117 9.98 -6.04 8.25
CA VAL A 117 10.38 -6.20 6.83
C VAL A 117 9.20 -6.03 5.88
N TYR A 118 8.04 -6.55 6.27
CA TYR A 118 6.83 -6.60 5.44
C TYR A 118 5.87 -5.44 5.71
N LEU A 119 6.25 -4.50 6.56
CA LEU A 119 5.53 -3.24 6.72
C LEU A 119 5.73 -2.37 5.45
N PRO A 120 4.65 -1.98 4.76
CA PRO A 120 4.71 -1.02 3.66
C PRO A 120 5.36 0.30 4.08
N SER A 121 6.07 0.95 3.16
CA SER A 121 6.75 2.21 3.47
C SER A 121 5.83 3.42 3.39
N VAL A 122 4.78 3.35 2.56
CA VAL A 122 3.96 4.50 2.20
C VAL A 122 2.48 4.25 2.42
N MET A 123 1.74 5.34 2.60
CA MET A 123 0.28 5.37 2.65
C MET A 123 -0.23 6.38 1.63
N THR A 124 -1.14 5.96 0.77
CA THR A 124 -1.78 6.80 -0.24
C THR A 124 -3.21 7.11 0.17
N ILE A 125 -3.62 8.36 -0.02
CA ILE A 125 -5.00 8.81 0.14
C ILE A 125 -5.54 9.19 -1.24
N VAL A 126 -6.78 8.80 -1.51
CA VAL A 126 -7.56 9.17 -2.70
C VAL A 126 -8.89 9.71 -2.21
N ALA A 127 -9.22 10.96 -2.55
CA ALA A 127 -10.41 11.68 -2.10
C ALA A 127 -11.26 12.11 -3.29
N PHE A 128 -12.54 11.75 -3.29
CA PHE A 128 -13.49 11.98 -4.39
C PHE A 128 -14.92 11.93 -3.86
N GLY A 129 -15.86 12.68 -4.45
CA GLY A 129 -17.26 12.67 -4.00
C GLY A 129 -17.38 12.92 -2.49
N ASN A 130 -17.96 11.95 -1.77
CA ASN A 130 -18.08 11.93 -0.31
C ASN A 130 -17.11 10.92 0.35
N GLU A 131 -16.10 10.46 -0.38
CA GLU A 131 -15.36 9.25 -0.06
C GLU A 131 -13.86 9.48 0.04
N ILE A 132 -13.23 8.72 0.93
CA ILE A 132 -11.78 8.62 1.04
C ILE A 132 -11.37 7.15 1.05
N ILE A 133 -10.44 6.80 0.16
CA ILE A 133 -9.71 5.52 0.19
C ILE A 133 -8.31 5.80 0.72
N LEU A 134 -7.91 5.02 1.72
CA LEU A 134 -6.54 4.97 2.23
C LEU A 134 -5.95 3.61 1.88
N SER A 135 -4.81 3.58 1.21
CA SER A 135 -4.18 2.34 0.75
C SER A 135 -2.66 2.42 0.81
N SER A 136 -2.03 1.44 1.44
CA SER A 136 -0.58 1.34 1.46
C SER A 136 -0.03 0.85 0.11
N SER A 137 1.28 0.98 -0.08
CA SER A 137 1.96 0.13 -1.07
C SER A 137 1.82 -1.35 -0.69
N GLN A 138 2.01 -2.26 -1.63
CA GLN A 138 2.06 -3.69 -1.38
C GLN A 138 3.48 -4.15 -0.99
N LYS A 139 3.58 -5.08 -0.02
CA LYS A 139 4.80 -5.83 0.31
C LYS A 139 4.63 -7.34 0.04
N GLY A 140 5.75 -8.05 -0.06
CA GLY A 140 5.78 -9.48 -0.39
C GLY A 140 5.82 -9.75 -1.90
N GLN A 141 5.03 -10.72 -2.37
CA GLN A 141 5.01 -11.20 -3.76
C GLN A 141 4.72 -10.07 -4.78
N ASP A 142 4.90 -10.33 -6.08
CA ASP A 142 4.59 -9.39 -7.17
C ASP A 142 3.22 -8.70 -7.04
N GLY A 143 3.11 -7.50 -7.61
CA GLY A 143 1.91 -6.66 -7.50
C GLY A 143 0.65 -7.43 -7.88
N PHE A 144 -0.32 -7.43 -6.96
CA PHE A 144 -1.59 -8.15 -7.10
C PHE A 144 -2.27 -7.84 -8.45
N ILE A 145 -2.26 -6.56 -8.82
CA ILE A 145 -2.87 -6.03 -10.05
C ILE A 145 -2.33 -6.68 -11.33
N ASN A 146 -1.08 -7.12 -11.35
CA ASN A 146 -0.51 -7.76 -12.53
C ASN A 146 -1.21 -9.08 -12.88
N LYS A 147 -1.83 -9.74 -11.88
CA LYS A 147 -2.50 -11.03 -12.01
C LYS A 147 -4.03 -10.93 -11.93
N TRP A 148 -4.57 -9.76 -11.59
CA TRP A 148 -6.01 -9.58 -11.45
C TRP A 148 -6.66 -9.46 -12.84
N PRO A 149 -7.70 -10.27 -13.14
CA PRO A 149 -8.39 -10.19 -14.43
C PRO A 149 -9.23 -8.90 -14.51
N GLN A 150 -9.21 -8.23 -15.65
CA GLN A 150 -10.14 -7.13 -15.96
C GLN A 150 -10.10 -5.93 -14.98
N SER A 151 -8.91 -5.53 -14.51
CA SER A 151 -8.74 -4.26 -13.76
C SER A 151 -8.53 -3.08 -14.72
N PRO A 152 -9.34 -2.01 -14.66
CA PRO A 152 -9.08 -0.78 -15.40
C PRO A 152 -7.70 -0.19 -15.12
N VAL A 153 -7.19 -0.34 -13.89
CA VAL A 153 -5.83 0.09 -13.52
C VAL A 153 -4.76 -0.74 -14.22
N LYS A 154 -4.98 -2.05 -14.40
CA LYS A 154 -4.05 -2.88 -15.16
C LYS A 154 -4.00 -2.42 -16.62
N LEU A 155 -5.15 -2.15 -17.23
CA LEU A 155 -5.21 -1.63 -18.60
C LEU A 155 -4.49 -0.27 -18.72
N ALA A 156 -4.67 0.62 -17.76
CA ALA A 156 -3.96 1.90 -17.71
C ALA A 156 -2.43 1.71 -17.57
N LEU A 157 -1.98 0.77 -16.74
CA LEU A 157 -0.56 0.42 -16.63
C LEU A 157 0.01 -0.16 -17.93
N ASP A 158 -0.76 -1.00 -18.63
CA ASP A 158 -0.35 -1.55 -19.93
C ASP A 158 -0.21 -0.42 -20.97
N ARG A 159 -1.13 0.56 -20.99
CA ARG A 159 -1.02 1.77 -21.82
C ARG A 159 0.21 2.61 -21.46
N CYS A 160 0.46 2.84 -20.17
CA CYS A 160 1.62 3.58 -19.69
C CYS A 160 2.94 2.91 -20.12
N SER A 161 3.00 1.58 -20.08
CA SER A 161 4.16 0.82 -20.56
C SER A 161 4.37 1.00 -22.06
N ALA A 162 3.30 1.06 -22.86
CA ALA A 162 3.39 1.31 -24.29
C ALA A 162 3.87 2.74 -24.59
N LEU A 163 3.35 3.74 -23.86
CA LEU A 163 3.80 5.13 -23.96
C LEU A 163 5.29 5.30 -23.58
N TRP A 164 5.73 4.62 -22.53
CA TRP A 164 7.14 4.60 -22.14
C TRP A 164 8.02 4.02 -23.25
N ARG A 165 7.64 2.85 -23.77
CA ARG A 165 8.37 2.19 -24.85
C ARG A 165 8.50 3.09 -26.08
N ASP A 166 7.41 3.73 -26.49
CA ASP A 166 7.40 4.66 -27.62
C ASP A 166 8.36 5.84 -27.38
N ARG A 167 8.32 6.45 -26.19
CA ARG A 167 9.24 7.54 -25.81
C ARG A 167 10.71 7.11 -25.90
N VAL A 168 11.05 5.95 -25.34
CA VAL A 168 12.44 5.47 -25.27
C VAL A 168 12.97 5.07 -26.65
N VAL A 169 12.17 4.38 -27.47
CA VAL A 169 12.58 3.96 -28.82
C VAL A 169 12.80 5.16 -29.75
N ASN A 170 12.03 6.23 -29.57
CA ASN A 170 12.10 7.44 -30.40
C ASN A 170 13.06 8.52 -29.87
N ASP A 171 13.77 8.27 -28.76
CA ASP A 171 14.79 9.18 -28.21
C ASP A 171 16.20 8.60 -28.42
N PRO A 172 16.95 9.08 -29.45
CA PRO A 172 18.31 8.62 -29.74
C PRO A 172 19.31 8.85 -28.60
N GLY A 173 19.00 9.72 -27.64
CA GLY A 173 19.82 10.01 -26.47
C GLY A 173 19.47 9.18 -25.24
N SER A 174 18.44 8.33 -25.30
CA SER A 174 17.99 7.52 -24.16
C SER A 174 18.84 6.26 -23.99
N ASN A 175 19.28 6.02 -22.76
CA ASN A 175 19.91 4.75 -22.35
C ASN A 175 18.94 3.84 -21.58
N ALA A 176 17.65 4.20 -21.54
CA ALA A 176 16.66 3.49 -20.76
C ALA A 176 16.23 2.19 -21.47
N ASP A 177 15.77 1.21 -20.69
CA ASP A 177 15.28 -0.04 -21.26
C ASP A 177 13.82 0.14 -21.78
N PRO A 178 13.56 -0.03 -23.10
CA PRO A 178 12.22 0.07 -23.66
C PRO A 178 11.30 -1.10 -23.27
N ALA A 179 11.84 -2.16 -22.66
CA ALA A 179 11.11 -3.27 -22.06
C ALA A 179 11.00 -3.15 -20.52
N ALA A 180 11.47 -2.03 -19.93
CA ALA A 180 11.36 -1.82 -18.50
C ALA A 180 9.90 -1.87 -18.05
N GLY A 181 9.62 -2.74 -17.08
CA GLY A 181 8.35 -2.70 -16.36
C GLY A 181 8.26 -1.51 -15.43
N HIS A 182 7.06 -1.23 -14.93
CA HIS A 182 6.83 -0.22 -13.89
C HIS A 182 7.82 -0.38 -12.72
N LYS A 183 8.51 0.71 -12.30
CA LYS A 183 9.59 0.67 -11.29
C LYS A 183 9.30 -0.18 -10.05
N ASN A 184 8.10 -0.05 -9.48
CA ASN A 184 7.68 -0.80 -8.29
C ASN A 184 6.80 -2.03 -8.59
N LYS A 185 6.86 -2.59 -9.81
CA LYS A 185 6.10 -3.79 -10.24
C LYS A 185 4.59 -3.71 -9.91
N ALA A 186 3.97 -2.54 -10.14
CA ALA A 186 2.57 -2.26 -9.80
C ALA A 186 2.19 -2.46 -8.32
N LYS A 187 3.10 -2.19 -7.38
CA LYS A 187 2.87 -2.27 -5.92
C LYS A 187 2.62 -0.92 -5.24
N CYS A 188 2.59 0.16 -5.99
CA CYS A 188 2.43 1.51 -5.45
C CYS A 188 1.05 1.70 -4.79
N GLY A 189 0.97 2.61 -3.81
CA GLY A 189 -0.30 2.85 -3.11
C GLY A 189 -1.32 3.53 -4.02
N GLU A 190 -0.87 4.32 -4.99
CA GLU A 190 -1.68 4.90 -6.08
C GLU A 190 -2.34 3.79 -6.91
N VAL A 191 -1.57 2.79 -7.33
CA VAL A 191 -2.09 1.62 -8.07
C VAL A 191 -3.16 0.88 -7.26
N ASN A 192 -2.87 0.62 -5.99
CA ASN A 192 -3.79 -0.13 -5.12
C ASN A 192 -5.08 0.65 -4.83
N SER A 193 -4.97 1.93 -4.48
CA SER A 193 -6.12 2.78 -4.18
C SER A 193 -7.01 3.01 -5.40
N PHE A 194 -6.44 3.22 -6.60
CA PHE A 194 -7.22 3.29 -7.83
C PHE A 194 -7.91 1.96 -8.14
N HIS A 195 -7.26 0.84 -7.85
CA HIS A 195 -7.92 -0.44 -8.02
C HIS A 195 -9.12 -0.57 -7.08
N GLN A 196 -8.96 -0.23 -5.79
CA GLN A 196 -10.06 -0.24 -4.83
C GLN A 196 -11.22 0.68 -5.24
N TYR A 197 -10.93 1.83 -5.84
CA TYR A 197 -11.95 2.68 -6.45
C TYR A 197 -12.76 1.89 -7.50
N TYR A 198 -12.11 1.27 -8.49
CA TYR A 198 -12.79 0.48 -9.52
C TYR A 198 -13.41 -0.85 -9.05
N MET A 199 -13.14 -1.25 -7.80
CA MET A 199 -13.83 -2.38 -7.16
C MET A 199 -15.22 -2.01 -6.66
N THR A 200 -15.52 -0.72 -6.54
CA THR A 200 -16.79 -0.17 -6.03
C THR A 200 -17.46 0.82 -6.98
N HIS A 201 -16.71 1.35 -7.95
CA HIS A 201 -17.15 2.37 -8.89
C HIS A 201 -16.93 1.95 -10.34
N THR A 202 -17.79 2.45 -11.23
CA THR A 202 -17.71 2.21 -12.68
C THR A 202 -17.30 3.46 -13.47
N THR A 203 -17.56 4.65 -12.94
CA THR A 203 -17.12 5.92 -13.55
C THR A 203 -15.59 5.94 -13.66
N PRO A 204 -15.00 6.31 -14.79
CA PRO A 204 -13.55 6.51 -14.89
C PRO A 204 -13.09 7.62 -13.93
N ILE A 205 -11.95 7.41 -13.24
CA ILE A 205 -11.39 8.41 -12.29
C ILE A 205 -11.21 9.78 -12.96
N SER A 206 -10.80 9.79 -14.24
CA SER A 206 -10.61 11.01 -15.04
C SER A 206 -11.89 11.80 -15.32
N GLU A 207 -13.06 11.17 -15.14
CA GLU A 207 -14.37 11.79 -15.38
C GLU A 207 -15.04 12.25 -14.08
N VAL A 208 -14.46 11.95 -12.92
CA VAL A 208 -15.04 12.32 -11.63
C VAL A 208 -14.89 13.82 -11.37
N TYR A 209 -16.01 14.46 -11.00
CA TYR A 209 -16.06 15.87 -10.62
C TYR A 209 -16.66 16.06 -9.22
N PRO A 210 -16.07 16.92 -8.36
CA PRO A 210 -14.79 17.61 -8.52
C PRO A 210 -13.61 16.65 -8.69
N LYS A 211 -12.53 17.15 -9.30
CA LYS A 211 -11.33 16.36 -9.66
C LYS A 211 -10.81 15.55 -8.48
N VAL A 212 -10.53 14.26 -8.69
CA VAL A 212 -10.01 13.36 -7.66
C VAL A 212 -8.67 13.87 -7.16
N ARG A 213 -8.49 13.89 -5.83
CA ARG A 213 -7.27 14.36 -5.18
C ARG A 213 -6.51 13.20 -4.57
N VAL A 214 -5.21 13.15 -4.81
CA VAL A 214 -4.35 12.02 -4.47
C VAL A 214 -3.07 12.51 -3.82
N THR A 215 -2.60 11.80 -2.79
CA THR A 215 -1.22 11.96 -2.35
C THR A 215 -0.72 10.72 -1.64
N THR A 216 0.59 10.51 -1.70
CA THR A 216 1.26 9.43 -0.98
C THR A 216 2.22 10.03 0.05
N VAL A 217 2.12 9.57 1.29
CA VAL A 217 3.04 9.97 2.37
C VAL A 217 3.98 8.84 2.73
N VAL A 218 5.19 9.20 3.13
CA VAL A 218 6.23 8.29 3.62
C VAL A 218 6.78 8.83 4.94
N ARG A 219 7.09 7.92 5.87
CA ARG A 219 7.83 8.28 7.08
C ARG A 219 9.32 8.13 6.84
N GLY A 220 10.06 9.23 6.99
CA GLY A 220 11.51 9.25 7.09
C GLY A 220 11.99 9.61 8.49
N ASN A 221 13.29 9.80 8.65
CA ASN A 221 13.91 10.12 9.95
C ASN A 221 13.46 11.48 10.52
N LYS A 222 13.13 12.44 9.65
CA LYS A 222 12.70 13.80 10.02
C LYS A 222 11.16 13.94 10.10
N GLY A 223 10.44 12.83 10.14
CA GLY A 223 8.97 12.79 10.12
C GLY A 223 8.41 12.46 8.74
N PHE A 224 7.21 12.96 8.47
CA PHE A 224 6.45 12.63 7.27
C PHE A 224 6.65 13.64 6.13
N SER A 225 6.92 13.12 4.94
CA SER A 225 6.91 13.88 3.68
C SER A 225 5.91 13.27 2.70
N ILE A 226 5.45 14.08 1.76
CA ILE A 226 4.78 13.58 0.57
C ILE A 226 5.86 13.03 -0.37
N LEU A 227 5.59 11.86 -0.92
CA LEU A 227 6.40 11.22 -1.95
C LEU A 227 5.73 11.49 -3.30
N ALA A 228 6.49 12.01 -4.27
CA ALA A 228 6.01 12.13 -5.64
C ALA A 228 5.74 10.73 -6.23
N PRO A 229 4.85 10.60 -7.23
CA PRO A 229 4.63 9.33 -7.93
C PRO A 229 5.97 8.78 -8.42
N CYS A 230 6.22 7.48 -8.28
CA CYS A 230 7.48 6.93 -8.78
C CYS A 230 7.60 7.15 -10.29
N GLY A 231 8.83 7.35 -10.78
CA GLY A 231 9.05 7.86 -12.14
C GLY A 231 9.05 9.39 -12.23
N THR A 232 8.93 10.09 -11.09
CA THR A 232 9.16 11.53 -10.98
C THR A 232 10.49 11.79 -10.28
N ALA A 233 11.33 12.63 -10.86
CA ALA A 233 12.62 13.06 -10.32
C ALA A 233 12.43 14.12 -9.23
N ASN A 234 13.49 14.42 -8.48
CA ASN A 234 13.44 15.38 -7.36
C ASN A 234 13.07 16.82 -7.79
N ASN A 235 13.31 17.18 -9.05
CA ASN A 235 12.92 18.46 -9.64
C ASN A 235 11.45 18.49 -10.10
N GLY A 236 10.71 17.39 -9.96
CA GLY A 236 9.32 17.26 -10.38
C GLY A 236 9.13 16.82 -11.84
N GLU A 237 10.21 16.58 -12.59
CA GLU A 237 10.14 16.13 -13.97
C GLU A 237 10.03 14.60 -14.07
N ASP A 238 9.66 14.10 -15.25
CA ASP A 238 9.67 12.66 -15.54
C ASP A 238 11.12 12.12 -15.47
N GLU A 239 11.30 10.98 -14.80
CA GLU A 239 12.56 10.23 -14.78
C GLU A 239 12.90 9.72 -16.17
N LYS A 240 14.20 9.76 -16.51
CA LYS A 240 14.69 9.37 -17.84
C LYS A 240 14.99 7.89 -17.97
N ASP A 241 15.34 7.23 -16.86
CA ASP A 241 15.84 5.84 -16.88
C ASP A 241 14.75 4.80 -16.56
N PHE A 242 13.64 5.23 -15.97
CA PHE A 242 12.52 4.35 -15.62
C PHE A 242 11.21 5.14 -15.57
N TRP A 243 10.10 4.42 -15.74
CA TRP A 243 8.76 4.96 -15.55
C TRP A 243 8.08 4.39 -14.30
N GLY A 244 7.00 5.04 -13.87
CA GLY A 244 6.18 4.55 -12.79
C GLY A 244 4.80 5.19 -12.72
N CYS A 245 4.35 5.46 -11.51
CA CYS A 245 3.05 6.06 -11.25
C CYS A 245 2.93 7.49 -11.80
N ASN A 246 4.02 8.18 -12.14
CA ASN A 246 3.97 9.49 -12.82
C ASN A 246 3.10 9.44 -14.10
N LEU A 247 3.23 8.37 -14.89
CA LEU A 247 2.40 8.16 -16.08
C LEU A 247 0.96 7.78 -15.71
N LEU A 248 0.78 6.95 -14.68
CA LEU A 248 -0.55 6.50 -14.24
C LEU A 248 -1.38 7.65 -13.69
N VAL A 249 -0.83 8.49 -12.81
CA VAL A 249 -1.58 9.63 -12.24
C VAL A 249 -1.96 10.64 -13.32
N ARG A 250 -1.14 10.78 -14.36
CA ARG A 250 -1.45 11.62 -15.52
C ARG A 250 -2.54 11.00 -16.39
N ASP A 251 -2.49 9.69 -16.65
CA ASP A 251 -3.53 8.95 -17.40
C ASP A 251 -4.89 9.00 -16.68
N GLN A 252 -4.90 8.96 -15.35
CA GLN A 252 -6.14 9.06 -14.55
C GLN A 252 -6.62 10.50 -14.33
N ASP A 253 -5.91 11.51 -14.84
CA ASP A 253 -6.18 12.94 -14.67
C ASP A 253 -6.55 13.33 -13.22
N VAL A 254 -5.67 13.05 -12.26
CA VAL A 254 -5.90 13.40 -10.85
C VAL A 254 -5.14 14.66 -10.43
N HIS A 255 -5.63 15.36 -9.40
CA HIS A 255 -4.86 16.39 -8.71
C HIS A 255 -3.94 15.72 -7.68
N TYR A 256 -2.65 15.64 -7.99
CA TYR A 256 -1.67 15.09 -7.06
C TYR A 256 -1.13 16.17 -6.13
N ILE A 257 -1.40 16.05 -4.82
CA ILE A 257 -0.97 17.03 -3.82
C ILE A 257 0.55 16.95 -3.66
N GLY A 258 1.23 18.08 -3.82
CA GLY A 258 2.69 18.17 -3.81
C GLY A 258 3.30 18.32 -2.42
N GLN A 259 4.62 18.14 -2.33
CA GLN A 259 5.40 18.21 -1.09
C GLN A 259 5.29 19.52 -0.31
N GLY A 260 5.04 20.64 -1.00
CA GLY A 260 4.89 21.96 -0.39
C GLY A 260 3.67 22.11 0.53
N GLU A 261 2.68 21.21 0.42
CA GLU A 261 1.43 21.32 1.17
C GLU A 261 1.65 21.01 2.66
N LYS A 262 1.35 21.94 3.58
CA LYS A 262 1.58 21.72 5.01
C LYS A 262 0.50 20.84 5.62
N ALA A 263 0.89 19.91 6.50
CA ALA A 263 -0.09 19.10 7.22
C ALA A 263 -0.94 19.97 8.15
N LEU A 264 -2.26 19.87 8.07
CA LEU A 264 -3.21 20.62 8.89
C LEU A 264 -4.01 19.67 9.79
N PRO A 265 -4.27 20.03 11.05
CA PRO A 265 -5.10 19.22 11.95
C PRO A 265 -6.50 18.98 11.37
N PHE A 266 -7.06 17.82 11.70
CA PHE A 266 -8.43 17.46 11.34
C PHE A 266 -9.14 16.80 12.53
N ALA A 267 -10.46 16.81 12.48
CA ALA A 267 -11.31 16.03 13.38
C ALA A 267 -12.40 15.36 12.54
N LEU A 268 -12.44 14.02 12.53
CA LEU A 268 -13.36 13.25 11.67
C LEU A 268 -14.83 13.62 11.85
N HIS A 269 -15.24 14.07 13.04
CA HIS A 269 -16.63 14.46 13.33
C HIS A 269 -16.96 15.88 12.84
N LYS A 270 -15.97 16.68 12.41
CA LYS A 270 -16.16 18.06 11.96
C LYS A 270 -15.99 18.21 10.46
N ILE A 271 -15.00 17.53 9.88
CA ILE A 271 -14.69 17.67 8.46
C ILE A 271 -15.77 16.98 7.61
N ALA A 272 -16.15 17.61 6.51
CA ALA A 272 -17.14 17.06 5.56
C ALA A 272 -18.41 16.50 6.25
N GLY A 273 -18.96 17.25 7.22
CA GLY A 273 -20.20 16.86 7.92
C GLY A 273 -20.07 15.65 8.84
N GLY A 274 -18.86 15.11 9.04
CA GLY A 274 -18.63 13.90 9.81
C GLY A 274 -18.54 12.63 8.95
N VAL A 275 -17.83 11.62 9.47
CA VAL A 275 -17.79 10.29 8.84
C VAL A 275 -19.11 9.56 9.11
N GLN A 276 -19.81 9.20 8.05
CA GLN A 276 -21.03 8.40 8.07
C GLN A 276 -20.72 6.92 8.30
N ARG A 277 -19.78 6.35 7.54
CA ARG A 277 -19.42 4.92 7.60
C ARG A 277 -17.91 4.72 7.43
N LYS A 278 -17.42 3.63 8.00
CA LYS A 278 -16.03 3.19 7.90
C LYS A 278 -15.99 1.71 7.55
N GLY A 279 -15.04 1.32 6.72
CA GLY A 279 -14.85 -0.07 6.36
C GLY A 279 -13.55 -0.29 5.61
N GLN A 280 -13.51 -1.37 4.84
CA GLN A 280 -12.39 -1.72 3.99
C GLN A 280 -12.91 -2.30 2.66
N ILE A 281 -12.55 -1.66 1.55
CA ILE A 281 -12.70 -2.26 0.21
C ILE A 281 -11.64 -3.34 0.06
N GLN A 282 -12.05 -4.60 -0.11
CA GLN A 282 -11.12 -5.71 -0.33
C GLN A 282 -10.54 -5.66 -1.74
N MET A 283 -9.25 -5.99 -1.88
CA MET A 283 -8.58 -6.05 -3.18
C MET A 283 -9.11 -7.18 -4.07
N CYS A 284 -9.60 -8.27 -3.47
CA CYS A 284 -9.90 -9.51 -4.18
C CYS A 284 -11.38 -9.78 -4.46
N THR A 285 -12.29 -8.87 -4.10
CA THR A 285 -13.74 -9.11 -4.27
C THR A 285 -14.46 -7.83 -4.70
N ARG A 286 -15.10 -7.86 -5.87
CA ARG A 286 -15.82 -6.70 -6.42
C ARG A 286 -17.10 -6.44 -5.63
N ASN A 287 -17.44 -5.16 -5.44
CA ASN A 287 -18.62 -4.70 -4.71
C ASN A 287 -18.74 -5.26 -3.29
N HIS A 288 -17.61 -5.64 -2.69
CA HIS A 288 -17.57 -6.17 -1.33
C HIS A 288 -16.75 -5.27 -0.43
N ILE A 289 -17.46 -4.64 0.51
CA ILE A 289 -16.90 -3.75 1.51
C ILE A 289 -17.17 -4.39 2.86
N ILE A 290 -16.12 -4.53 3.66
CA ILE A 290 -16.25 -4.98 5.05
C ILE A 290 -16.48 -3.72 5.89
N TRP A 291 -17.73 -3.47 6.28
CA TRP A 291 -18.10 -2.33 7.11
C TRP A 291 -17.79 -2.59 8.58
N ASP A 292 -17.46 -1.52 9.32
CA ASP A 292 -17.27 -1.61 10.76
C ASP A 292 -18.61 -1.62 11.50
N GLY A 293 -18.78 -2.61 12.37
CA GLY A 293 -19.99 -2.76 13.20
C GLY A 293 -21.10 -3.61 12.56
N GLU A 294 -20.84 -4.20 11.40
CA GLU A 294 -21.62 -5.27 10.77
C GLU A 294 -20.92 -6.62 10.96
#